data_AF-A0AAV0D1B9-F1
#
_entry.id   AF-A0AAV0D1B9-F1
#
_cell.length_a   1.000
_cell.length_b   1.000
_cell.length_c   1.000
_cell.angle_alpha   90.00
_cell.angle_beta   90.00
_cell.angle_gamma   90.00
#
_symmetry.space_group_name_H-M   'P 1'
#
loop_
_entity.id
_entity.type
_entity.pdbx_description
1 polymer ?
#
loop_
_entity_poly.entity_id
_entity_poly.type
_entity_poly.pdbx_seq_one_letter_code
_entity_poly.pdbx_strand_id
1 'polypeptide(L)'
;MVDSGESMAGPRRKQIRPPRDGSSVQKLRLCELGQSREALLFIREYGHVGGPDFFPTDFPDEDSKFVLKVSLDDCKRDYYAIGSYGGPEDDVFIPDEGSVGFGDENTVCSSRLLMFDYGKYYASKSFLIAGYTPESRRILFGWVNESTDASIYTGAGWAGLQAIPRQVWLGASRKQLVQLPVEEIKQLRENQVSLPSAILQAGSVIEVPGVMGSQADVELEFGDPMLEKAEELKPEWTTDPQELCSQMGASGRGSLGPFGLLVLASQDIQEFTAVFFRIFKNVDKYKVLMCSDQTRSSSNLDYDKTTYAAFLDADPLVEKLSLRCLIDHSIVESFGGGGKVCITSRVYPSTAIDTEAHLYAFNNGTVDIGISSLNAWSMKKANIN
;
A
#
# COMPACT_ATOMS: atom_id res chain seq x y z
N MET A 1 79.76 -0.33 11.36
CA MET A 1 79.82 -0.80 9.97
C MET A 1 78.38 -1.07 9.59
N VAL A 2 77.57 -0.18 9.03
CA VAL A 2 77.75 0.76 7.90
C VAL A 2 78.46 0.10 6.72
N ASP A 3 77.66 -0.37 5.77
CA ASP A 3 77.76 -0.10 4.33
C ASP A 3 76.48 -0.69 3.69
N SER A 4 75.56 0.04 3.06
CA SER A 4 75.57 1.08 1.99
C SER A 4 75.02 0.51 0.67
N GLY A 5 74.00 1.21 0.14
CA GLY A 5 73.59 1.25 -1.28
C GLY A 5 72.86 0.01 -1.82
N GLU A 6 71.83 0.08 -2.67
CA GLU A 6 71.40 1.16 -3.55
C GLU A 6 69.88 1.19 -3.68
N SER A 7 69.34 2.40 -3.81
CA SER A 7 67.94 2.64 -4.14
C SER A 7 67.70 2.41 -5.64
N MET A 8 66.92 1.40 -6.00
CA MET A 8 66.32 1.29 -7.32
C MET A 8 64.94 1.98 -7.29
N ALA A 9 64.92 3.23 -7.74
CA ALA A 9 63.71 4.00 -7.95
C ALA A 9 62.91 3.38 -9.13
N GLY A 10 61.86 2.62 -8.80
CA GLY A 10 60.84 2.22 -9.75
C GLY A 10 60.07 3.43 -10.29
N PRO A 11 59.50 3.37 -11.51
CA PRO A 11 59.02 4.54 -12.23
C PRO A 11 57.89 5.24 -11.45
N ARG A 12 58.04 6.56 -11.26
CA ARG A 12 56.99 7.42 -10.71
C ARG A 12 55.71 7.23 -11.52
N ARG A 13 54.71 6.56 -10.94
CA ARG A 13 53.34 6.62 -11.46
C ARG A 13 52.94 8.09 -11.48
N LYS A 14 52.75 8.65 -12.68
CA LYS A 14 52.11 9.95 -12.85
C LYS A 14 50.79 9.91 -12.08
N GLN A 15 50.67 10.73 -11.04
CA GLN A 15 49.37 11.10 -10.49
C GLN A 15 48.62 11.82 -11.61
N ILE A 16 47.75 11.09 -12.30
CA ILE A 16 46.76 11.69 -13.18
C ILE A 16 45.76 12.35 -12.23
N ARG A 17 45.83 13.68 -12.10
CA ARG A 17 44.76 14.46 -11.48
C ARG A 17 43.50 14.26 -12.33
N PRO A 18 42.32 13.97 -11.73
CA PRO A 18 41.11 13.92 -12.50
C PRO A 18 40.83 15.33 -13.06
N PRO A 19 40.29 15.44 -14.29
CA PRO A 19 39.78 16.72 -14.75
C PRO A 19 38.66 17.17 -13.79
N ARG A 20 38.73 18.43 -13.38
CA ARG A 20 37.59 19.12 -12.76
C ARG A 20 36.63 19.46 -13.88
N ASP A 21 35.77 18.53 -14.25
CA ASP A 21 34.49 18.85 -14.84
C ASP A 21 33.37 18.19 -14.02
N GLY A 22 32.37 19.00 -13.69
CA GLY A 22 31.15 18.51 -13.06
C GLY A 22 30.29 17.91 -14.16
N SER A 23 30.15 16.58 -14.17
CA SER A 23 28.99 15.82 -14.66
C SER A 23 29.38 14.35 -14.88
N SER A 24 29.34 13.56 -13.81
CA SER A 24 29.37 12.10 -13.92
C SER A 24 28.06 11.51 -13.41
N VAL A 25 26.98 11.79 -14.15
CA VAL A 25 25.81 10.93 -14.17
C VAL A 25 26.15 9.79 -15.13
N GLN A 26 26.30 8.57 -14.62
CA GLN A 26 26.34 7.37 -15.45
C GLN A 26 25.06 7.32 -16.28
N LYS A 27 25.16 7.65 -17.57
CA LYS A 27 24.08 7.48 -18.53
C LYS A 27 23.85 5.99 -18.73
N LEU A 28 22.74 5.46 -18.22
CA LEU A 28 22.07 4.30 -18.80
C LEU A 28 21.88 4.58 -20.30
N ARG A 29 22.53 3.81 -21.17
CA ARG A 29 22.29 3.86 -22.62
C ARG A 29 21.09 2.96 -22.92
N LEU A 30 19.93 3.58 -23.09
CA LEU A 30 18.75 2.99 -23.73
C LEU A 30 18.65 3.63 -25.11
N CYS A 31 18.79 2.84 -26.17
CA CYS A 31 19.01 3.33 -27.54
C CYS A 31 17.73 3.41 -28.37
N GLU A 32 17.75 4.39 -29.27
CA GLU A 32 16.71 4.77 -30.23
C GLU A 32 16.49 3.70 -31.31
N LEU A 33 15.30 3.10 -31.33
CA LEU A 33 14.71 2.49 -32.52
C LEU A 33 13.25 2.95 -32.60
N GLY A 34 12.78 3.29 -33.80
CA GLY A 34 11.60 4.14 -34.08
C GLY A 34 10.22 3.64 -33.64
N GLN A 35 10.13 2.72 -32.68
CA GLN A 35 8.90 2.30 -32.00
C GLN A 35 9.03 2.31 -30.46
N SER A 36 10.21 2.63 -29.90
CA SER A 36 10.50 2.65 -28.45
C SER A 36 10.51 4.06 -27.83
N ARG A 37 9.79 5.02 -28.42
CA ARG A 37 9.61 6.34 -27.79
C ARG A 37 8.76 6.29 -26.52
N GLU A 38 7.89 5.29 -26.35
CA GLU A 38 6.94 5.24 -25.22
C GLU A 38 7.54 4.72 -23.90
N ALA A 39 8.48 3.78 -23.94
CA ALA A 39 9.13 3.29 -22.71
C ALA A 39 10.05 4.36 -22.06
N LEU A 40 10.67 5.21 -22.88
CA LEU A 40 11.49 6.36 -22.43
C LEU A 40 10.65 7.51 -21.86
N LEU A 41 9.35 7.61 -22.21
CA LEU A 41 8.44 8.63 -21.70
C LEU A 41 8.03 8.34 -20.23
N PHE A 42 7.92 7.07 -19.83
CA PHE A 42 7.53 6.67 -18.47
C PHE A 42 8.43 7.21 -17.35
N ILE A 43 9.70 7.53 -17.62
CA ILE A 43 10.63 8.06 -16.61
C ILE A 43 10.95 9.53 -16.87
N ARG A 44 10.98 9.96 -18.14
CA ARG A 44 11.43 11.31 -18.51
C ARG A 44 10.40 12.39 -18.19
N GLU A 45 9.12 12.05 -18.14
CA GLU A 45 8.03 12.98 -17.83
C GLU A 45 7.72 13.10 -16.32
N TYR A 46 8.22 12.18 -15.48
CA TYR A 46 7.78 12.02 -14.09
C TYR A 46 8.76 12.56 -13.02
N GLY A 47 9.69 13.44 -13.40
CA GLY A 47 10.61 14.08 -12.46
C GLY A 47 11.72 13.16 -11.94
N HIS A 48 12.20 13.40 -10.70
CA HIS A 48 13.26 12.58 -10.11
C HIS A 48 12.70 11.21 -9.70
N VAL A 49 13.30 10.14 -10.22
CA VAL A 49 12.91 8.76 -9.94
C VAL A 49 13.90 8.12 -8.96
N GLY A 50 13.39 7.65 -7.84
CA GLY A 50 14.13 6.88 -6.84
C GLY A 50 13.76 5.39 -6.86
N GLY A 51 14.61 4.59 -6.20
CA GLY A 51 14.30 3.21 -5.83
C GLY A 51 13.64 2.33 -6.91
N PRO A 52 14.20 2.23 -8.13
CA PRO A 52 13.65 1.34 -9.14
C PRO A 52 13.74 -0.12 -8.69
N ASP A 53 12.79 -0.93 -9.17
CA ASP A 53 12.81 -2.37 -9.05
C ASP A 53 12.30 -2.99 -10.36
N PHE A 54 12.91 -4.09 -10.79
CA PHE A 54 12.53 -4.77 -12.03
C PHE A 54 12.61 -6.28 -11.83
N PHE A 55 11.48 -6.96 -11.99
CA PHE A 55 11.40 -8.38 -11.68
C PHE A 55 10.31 -9.13 -12.46
N PRO A 56 10.50 -10.44 -12.71
CA PRO A 56 9.43 -11.28 -13.25
C PRO A 56 8.38 -11.58 -12.18
N THR A 57 7.11 -11.70 -12.59
CA THR A 57 5.99 -12.08 -11.70
C THR A 57 6.09 -13.51 -11.23
N ASP A 58 6.56 -14.38 -12.11
CA ASP A 58 6.63 -15.82 -11.94
C ASP A 58 8.05 -16.30 -12.33
N PHE A 59 8.20 -17.61 -12.52
CA PHE A 59 9.40 -18.15 -13.15
C PHE A 59 9.51 -17.66 -14.59
N PRO A 60 10.64 -17.04 -15.00
CA PRO A 60 10.80 -16.58 -16.37
C PRO A 60 10.64 -17.71 -17.41
N ASP A 61 9.55 -17.63 -18.15
CA ASP A 61 9.23 -18.38 -19.36
C ASP A 61 8.71 -17.41 -20.44
N GLU A 62 8.31 -17.93 -21.60
CA GLU A 62 7.83 -17.09 -22.72
C GLU A 62 6.54 -16.31 -22.38
N ASP A 63 5.74 -16.77 -21.43
CA ASP A 63 4.45 -16.17 -21.03
C ASP A 63 4.56 -15.29 -19.77
N SER A 64 5.77 -15.14 -19.24
CA SER A 64 6.04 -14.42 -18.01
C SER A 64 5.85 -12.93 -18.17
N LYS A 65 5.18 -12.33 -17.17
CA LYS A 65 5.09 -10.89 -17.04
C LYS A 65 6.24 -10.35 -16.21
N PHE A 66 6.61 -9.12 -16.50
CA PHE A 66 7.60 -8.36 -15.77
C PHE A 66 6.93 -7.17 -15.11
N VAL A 67 7.44 -6.81 -13.94
CA VAL A 67 7.05 -5.64 -13.19
C VAL A 67 8.20 -4.65 -13.23
N LEU A 68 7.92 -3.45 -13.74
CA LEU A 68 8.79 -2.29 -13.58
C LEU A 68 8.18 -1.39 -12.52
N LYS A 69 8.89 -1.18 -11.42
CA LYS A 69 8.49 -0.29 -10.33
C LYS A 69 9.44 0.89 -10.22
N VAL A 70 8.87 2.06 -9.91
CA VAL A 70 9.58 3.31 -9.65
C VAL A 70 9.00 4.03 -8.44
N SER A 71 9.83 4.76 -7.69
CA SER A 71 9.39 5.71 -6.67
C SER A 71 9.46 7.11 -7.24
N LEU A 72 8.33 7.82 -7.31
CA LEU A 72 8.29 9.19 -7.83
C LEU A 72 8.48 10.17 -6.68
N ASP A 73 9.54 10.98 -6.74
CA ASP A 73 9.86 11.92 -5.65
C ASP A 73 8.82 13.02 -5.50
N ASP A 74 8.24 13.51 -6.58
CA ASP A 74 7.27 14.62 -6.52
C ASP A 74 5.96 14.20 -5.84
N CYS A 75 5.58 12.93 -6.03
CA CYS A 75 4.36 12.36 -5.48
C CYS A 75 4.54 11.70 -4.11
N LYS A 76 5.81 11.40 -3.75
CA LYS A 76 6.15 10.53 -2.61
C LYS A 76 5.36 9.22 -2.60
N ARG A 77 5.19 8.62 -3.78
CA ARG A 77 4.46 7.36 -4.00
C ARG A 77 5.23 6.39 -4.88
N ASP A 78 4.92 5.12 -4.72
CA ASP A 78 5.50 4.01 -5.46
C ASP A 78 4.52 3.46 -6.49
N TYR A 79 4.91 3.50 -7.76
CA TYR A 79 4.11 3.07 -8.89
C TYR A 79 4.76 1.88 -9.58
N TYR A 80 3.95 0.99 -10.12
CA TYR A 80 4.45 -0.11 -10.94
C TYR A 80 3.66 -0.27 -12.23
N ALA A 81 4.29 -0.89 -13.21
CA ALA A 81 3.68 -1.36 -14.43
C ALA A 81 3.98 -2.84 -14.63
N ILE A 82 3.00 -3.58 -15.14
CA ILE A 82 3.08 -4.96 -15.60
C ILE A 82 3.24 -4.90 -17.13
N GLY A 83 4.10 -5.76 -17.67
CA GLY A 83 4.38 -5.79 -19.09
C GLY A 83 5.23 -6.98 -19.50
N SER A 84 5.81 -6.88 -20.68
CA SER A 84 6.70 -7.89 -21.26
C SER A 84 8.12 -7.33 -21.35
N TYR A 85 9.12 -8.20 -21.31
CA TYR A 85 10.53 -7.83 -21.50
C TYR A 85 11.04 -8.47 -22.79
N GLY A 86 11.58 -7.66 -23.71
CA GLY A 86 12.12 -8.12 -25.01
C GLY A 86 13.38 -8.98 -24.91
N GLY A 87 13.80 -9.35 -23.70
CA GLY A 87 15.00 -10.14 -23.46
C GLY A 87 16.29 -9.33 -23.64
N PRO A 88 17.46 -10.01 -23.53
CA PRO A 88 18.75 -9.34 -23.52
C PRO A 88 19.16 -8.66 -24.82
N GLU A 89 18.55 -9.05 -25.95
CA GLU A 89 18.88 -8.47 -27.27
C GLU A 89 18.19 -7.12 -27.48
N ASP A 90 16.90 -7.04 -27.16
CA ASP A 90 16.14 -5.79 -27.28
C ASP A 90 16.35 -4.88 -26.07
N ASP A 91 16.48 -5.46 -24.87
CA ASP A 91 16.64 -4.78 -23.57
C ASP A 91 15.59 -3.69 -23.31
N VAL A 92 14.33 -3.99 -23.69
CA VAL A 92 13.19 -3.06 -23.58
C VAL A 92 12.06 -3.69 -22.76
N PHE A 93 11.53 -2.90 -21.83
CA PHE A 93 10.26 -3.19 -21.16
C PHE A 93 9.09 -2.57 -21.95
N ILE A 94 8.07 -3.37 -22.23
CA ILE A 94 6.87 -2.99 -22.97
C ILE A 94 5.68 -3.14 -22.00
N PRO A 95 5.11 -2.04 -21.46
CA PRO A 95 3.99 -2.12 -20.55
C PRO A 95 2.73 -2.68 -21.25
N ASP A 96 1.95 -3.45 -20.51
CA ASP A 96 0.64 -3.90 -20.98
C ASP A 96 -0.35 -2.72 -21.07
N GLU A 97 -1.33 -2.83 -21.96
CA GLU A 97 -2.37 -1.82 -22.12
C GLU A 97 -3.11 -1.58 -20.79
N GLY A 98 -3.11 -0.31 -20.34
CA GLY A 98 -3.75 0.11 -19.10
C GLY A 98 -2.88 -0.07 -17.85
N SER A 99 -1.69 -0.64 -17.98
CA SER A 99 -0.75 -0.76 -16.85
C SER A 99 0.04 0.53 -16.60
N VAL A 100 0.14 1.40 -17.59
CA VAL A 100 0.62 2.77 -17.46
C VAL A 100 -0.54 3.69 -17.87
N GLY A 101 -0.76 4.77 -17.11
CA GLY A 101 -1.72 5.79 -17.48
C GLY A 101 -1.18 6.51 -18.71
N PHE A 102 -1.70 6.15 -19.88
CA PHE A 102 -1.23 6.67 -21.15
C PHE A 102 -1.38 8.20 -21.22
N GLY A 103 -0.24 8.90 -21.34
CA GLY A 103 -0.08 10.03 -22.27
C GLY A 103 -0.77 11.37 -21.96
N ASP A 104 -1.15 11.65 -20.72
CA ASP A 104 -1.52 13.02 -20.31
C ASP A 104 -0.50 13.52 -19.29
N GLU A 105 0.21 14.60 -19.64
CA GLU A 105 1.17 15.32 -18.80
C GLU A 105 0.55 15.74 -17.44
N ASN A 106 -0.79 15.74 -17.32
CA ASN A 106 -1.53 15.97 -16.07
C ASN A 106 -1.79 14.70 -15.21
N THR A 107 -1.23 13.54 -15.56
CA THR A 107 -1.44 12.25 -14.84
C THR A 107 -0.36 11.96 -13.79
N VAL A 108 0.60 12.86 -13.61
CA VAL A 108 1.63 12.74 -12.57
C VAL A 108 0.94 12.68 -11.20
N CYS A 109 1.36 11.73 -10.37
CA CYS A 109 0.77 11.46 -9.06
C CYS A 109 -0.68 10.93 -9.07
N SER A 110 -1.20 10.46 -10.22
CA SER A 110 -2.58 9.99 -10.29
C SER A 110 -2.81 8.71 -9.47
N SER A 111 -3.90 8.71 -8.69
CA SER A 111 -4.42 7.54 -7.99
C SER A 111 -4.97 6.44 -8.92
N ARG A 112 -5.02 6.69 -10.23
CA ARG A 112 -5.42 5.72 -11.27
C ARG A 112 -4.32 4.74 -11.65
N LEU A 113 -3.06 5.09 -11.39
CA LEU A 113 -1.93 4.23 -11.66
C LEU A 113 -1.87 3.09 -10.64
N LEU A 114 -1.27 1.97 -11.04
CA LEU A 114 -1.06 0.85 -10.14
C LEU A 114 0.00 1.21 -9.10
N MET A 115 -0.35 1.04 -7.83
CA MET A 115 0.51 1.27 -6.67
C MET A 115 0.53 0.03 -5.79
N PHE A 116 1.64 -0.19 -5.09
CA PHE A 116 1.68 -1.24 -4.07
C PHE A 116 0.81 -0.90 -2.86
N ASP A 117 0.65 0.38 -2.57
CA ASP A 117 -0.11 0.87 -1.43
C ASP A 117 -0.64 2.27 -1.74
N TYR A 118 -1.90 2.52 -1.42
CA TYR A 118 -2.58 3.78 -1.75
C TYR A 118 -2.50 4.82 -0.62
N GLY A 119 -1.87 4.47 0.50
CA GLY A 119 -1.57 5.36 1.62
C GLY A 119 -0.10 5.78 1.69
N LYS A 120 0.49 5.74 2.90
CA LYS A 120 1.89 6.09 3.18
C LYS A 120 2.81 4.91 2.97
N TYR A 121 3.45 4.88 1.81
CA TYR A 121 4.36 3.80 1.46
C TYR A 121 5.32 4.28 0.36
N TYR A 122 6.62 4.17 0.61
CA TYR A 122 7.61 4.72 -0.30
C TYR A 122 8.90 3.90 -0.33
N ALA A 123 9.70 4.13 -1.37
CA ALA A 123 11.03 3.54 -1.54
C ALA A 123 11.05 2.01 -1.41
N SER A 124 9.96 1.36 -1.82
CA SER A 124 9.79 -0.08 -1.69
C SER A 124 10.74 -0.87 -2.57
N LYS A 125 11.11 -2.04 -2.10
CA LYS A 125 12.05 -2.93 -2.77
C LYS A 125 11.70 -4.36 -2.48
N SER A 126 11.73 -5.18 -3.53
CA SER A 126 11.49 -6.61 -3.42
C SER A 126 12.77 -7.42 -3.49
N PHE A 127 12.71 -8.63 -2.96
CA PHE A 127 13.69 -9.67 -3.23
C PHE A 127 12.99 -11.04 -3.28
N LEU A 128 13.67 -12.00 -3.88
CA LEU A 128 13.16 -13.36 -4.04
C LEU A 128 13.76 -14.27 -2.95
N ILE A 129 12.90 -14.90 -2.16
CA ILE A 129 13.30 -15.96 -1.24
C ILE A 129 13.29 -17.30 -1.99
N ALA A 130 14.24 -18.17 -1.63
CA ALA A 130 14.40 -19.53 -2.17
C ALA A 130 14.77 -19.62 -3.67
N GLY A 131 15.38 -18.58 -4.23
CA GLY A 131 15.77 -18.56 -5.65
C GLY A 131 14.55 -18.69 -6.57
N TYR A 132 14.73 -19.20 -7.80
CA TYR A 132 13.64 -19.58 -8.70
C TYR A 132 13.34 -21.07 -8.49
N THR A 133 12.43 -21.38 -7.56
CA THR A 133 11.97 -22.72 -7.18
C THR A 133 10.46 -22.70 -6.90
N PRO A 134 9.73 -23.85 -6.92
CA PRO A 134 8.29 -23.83 -6.68
C PRO A 134 7.90 -23.23 -5.32
N GLU A 135 8.86 -23.16 -4.40
CA GLU A 135 8.76 -22.53 -3.08
C GLU A 135 9.11 -21.03 -3.08
N SER A 136 9.38 -20.44 -4.24
CA SER A 136 9.72 -19.03 -4.41
C SER A 136 8.65 -18.12 -3.82
N ARG A 137 9.08 -17.15 -3.02
CA ARG A 137 8.23 -16.04 -2.56
C ARG A 137 8.95 -14.73 -2.84
N ARG A 138 8.28 -13.83 -3.55
CA ARG A 138 8.73 -12.45 -3.67
C ARG A 138 8.25 -11.66 -2.47
N ILE A 139 9.19 -11.14 -1.69
CA ILE A 139 8.90 -10.34 -0.50
C ILE A 139 9.18 -8.89 -0.82
N LEU A 140 8.20 -8.02 -0.54
CA LEU A 140 8.28 -6.58 -0.68
C LEU A 140 8.42 -5.93 0.69
N PHE A 141 9.41 -5.05 0.80
CA PHE A 141 9.58 -4.11 1.91
C PHE A 141 9.19 -2.71 1.44
N GLY A 142 8.70 -1.87 2.34
CA GLY A 142 8.41 -0.47 2.06
C GLY A 142 8.57 0.40 3.29
N TRP A 143 9.13 1.58 3.07
CA TRP A 143 9.31 2.58 4.11
C TRP A 143 8.03 3.37 4.33
N VAL A 144 7.68 3.56 5.59
CA VAL A 144 6.51 4.33 6.04
C VAL A 144 7.03 5.48 6.90
N ASN A 145 7.03 6.69 6.34
CA ASN A 145 7.47 7.88 7.06
C ASN A 145 6.40 8.36 8.06
N GLU A 146 6.76 9.33 8.91
CA GLU A 146 5.84 9.91 9.88
C GLU A 146 4.71 10.74 9.23
N SER A 147 3.55 10.82 9.88
CA SER A 147 2.43 11.74 9.56
C SER A 147 2.37 12.90 10.55
N THR A 148 3.53 13.48 10.84
CA THR A 148 3.66 14.60 11.78
C THR A 148 4.85 15.46 11.40
N ASP A 149 4.90 16.66 11.96
CA ASP A 149 5.97 17.61 11.73
C ASP A 149 7.31 17.16 12.30
N ALA A 150 8.39 17.68 11.72
CA ALA A 150 9.75 17.33 12.10
C ALA A 150 10.09 17.63 13.56
N SER A 151 9.52 18.68 14.13
CA SER A 151 9.69 19.01 15.54
C SER A 151 9.16 17.91 16.47
N ILE A 152 8.04 17.27 16.10
CA ILE A 152 7.37 16.26 16.92
C ILE A 152 8.18 14.97 16.95
N TYR A 153 8.57 14.42 15.79
CA TYR A 153 9.36 13.19 15.77
C TYR A 153 10.82 13.41 16.22
N THR A 154 11.37 14.61 16.06
CA THR A 154 12.68 14.96 16.66
C THR A 154 12.60 14.92 18.18
N GLY A 155 11.49 15.40 18.77
CA GLY A 155 11.23 15.29 20.21
C GLY A 155 11.03 13.85 20.68
N ALA A 156 10.41 13.00 19.86
CA ALA A 156 10.24 11.57 20.14
C ALA A 156 11.57 10.78 20.07
N GLY A 157 12.57 11.29 19.36
CA GLY A 157 13.91 10.70 19.24
C GLY A 157 14.06 9.62 18.17
N TRP A 158 13.04 9.41 17.33
CA TRP A 158 13.05 8.45 16.22
C TRP A 158 12.05 8.88 15.13
N ALA A 159 12.24 8.39 13.90
CA ALA A 159 11.31 8.64 12.79
C ALA A 159 11.42 7.54 11.72
N GLY A 160 10.27 7.14 11.18
CA GLY A 160 10.16 6.17 10.10
C GLY A 160 10.05 4.73 10.58
N LEU A 161 9.20 3.97 9.90
CA LEU A 161 8.97 2.54 10.11
C LEU A 161 9.18 1.79 8.79
N GLN A 162 9.36 0.47 8.88
CA GLN A 162 9.08 -0.41 7.74
C GLN A 162 7.68 -0.97 7.91
N ALA A 163 6.91 -1.01 6.82
CA ALA A 163 5.71 -1.82 6.77
C ALA A 163 6.06 -3.29 7.01
N ILE A 164 5.10 -4.06 7.52
CA ILE A 164 5.26 -5.51 7.61
C ILE A 164 5.57 -6.05 6.21
N PRO A 165 6.62 -6.90 6.05
CA PRO A 165 6.95 -7.46 4.76
C PRO A 165 5.77 -8.19 4.13
N ARG A 166 5.56 -7.97 2.84
CA ARG A 166 4.42 -8.53 2.10
C ARG A 166 4.91 -9.54 1.10
N GLN A 167 4.26 -10.70 1.02
CA GLN A 167 4.39 -11.54 -0.17
C GLN A 167 3.61 -10.88 -1.31
N VAL A 168 4.19 -10.85 -2.51
CA VAL A 168 3.61 -10.20 -3.70
C VAL A 168 3.60 -11.17 -4.87
N TRP A 169 2.49 -11.23 -5.60
CA TRP A 169 2.33 -12.08 -6.78
C TRP A 169 1.37 -11.46 -7.79
N LEU A 170 1.36 -11.97 -9.02
CA LEU A 170 0.42 -11.53 -10.05
C LEU A 170 -1.00 -12.03 -9.75
N GLY A 171 -1.97 -11.12 -9.72
CA GLY A 171 -3.37 -11.48 -9.52
C GLY A 171 -3.93 -12.31 -10.68
N ALA A 172 -5.01 -13.04 -10.42
CA ALA A 172 -5.63 -13.92 -11.42
C ALA A 172 -6.08 -13.20 -12.71
N SER A 173 -6.45 -11.91 -12.62
CA SER A 173 -6.77 -11.08 -13.79
C SER A 173 -5.55 -10.72 -14.64
N ARG A 174 -4.33 -10.92 -14.12
CA ARG A 174 -3.04 -10.51 -14.68
C ARG A 174 -2.89 -9.01 -14.91
N LYS A 175 -3.80 -8.19 -14.37
CA LYS A 175 -3.82 -6.72 -14.53
C LYS A 175 -3.25 -5.95 -13.35
N GLN A 176 -3.04 -6.62 -12.22
CA GLN A 176 -2.48 -6.03 -11.01
C GLN A 176 -1.78 -7.09 -10.16
N LEU A 177 -0.94 -6.62 -9.25
CA LEU A 177 -0.35 -7.45 -8.20
C LEU A 177 -1.31 -7.57 -7.01
N VAL A 178 -1.20 -8.68 -6.29
CA VAL A 178 -1.89 -8.94 -5.03
C VAL A 178 -0.84 -9.11 -3.94
N GLN A 179 -1.14 -8.63 -2.74
CA GLN A 179 -0.18 -8.58 -1.65
C GLN A 179 -0.81 -8.88 -0.31
N LEU A 180 -0.17 -9.75 0.48
CA LEU A 180 -0.57 -10.02 1.86
C LEU A 180 0.66 -10.03 2.78
N PRO A 181 0.51 -9.68 4.07
CA PRO A 181 1.56 -9.85 5.06
C PRO A 181 2.13 -11.26 5.02
N VAL A 182 3.45 -11.40 5.17
CA VAL A 182 4.11 -12.70 5.24
C VAL A 182 3.47 -13.59 6.33
N GLU A 183 3.31 -14.88 6.02
CA GLU A 183 2.65 -15.86 6.89
C GLU A 183 3.28 -15.95 8.29
N GLU A 184 4.57 -15.68 8.38
CA GLU A 184 5.35 -15.63 9.61
C GLU A 184 4.75 -14.66 10.66
N ILE A 185 4.05 -13.60 10.24
CA ILE A 185 3.40 -12.67 11.19
C ILE A 185 2.36 -13.37 12.07
N LYS A 186 1.74 -14.45 11.59
CA LYS A 186 0.72 -15.20 12.34
C LYS A 186 1.29 -15.83 13.62
N GLN A 187 2.61 -16.02 13.71
CA GLN A 187 3.27 -16.50 14.93
C GLN A 187 3.16 -15.51 16.10
N LEU A 188 2.83 -14.24 15.82
CA LEU A 188 2.62 -13.22 16.83
C LEU A 188 1.17 -13.20 17.37
N ARG A 189 0.23 -13.90 16.72
CA ARG A 189 -1.18 -13.92 17.13
C ARG A 189 -1.36 -14.62 18.48
N GLU A 190 -2.13 -13.99 19.36
CA GLU A 190 -2.53 -14.48 20.67
C GLU A 190 -4.02 -14.21 20.90
N ASN A 191 -4.64 -14.94 21.84
CA ASN A 191 -5.99 -14.67 22.35
C ASN A 191 -7.02 -14.40 21.25
N GLN A 192 -7.25 -15.37 20.37
CA GLN A 192 -8.21 -15.22 19.29
C GLN A 192 -9.62 -14.93 19.84
N VAL A 193 -10.23 -13.87 19.33
CA VAL A 193 -11.64 -13.55 19.46
C VAL A 193 -12.30 -13.83 18.12
N SER A 194 -13.36 -14.62 18.12
CA SER A 194 -14.16 -14.90 16.93
C SER A 194 -15.60 -14.52 17.24
N LEU A 195 -16.15 -13.58 16.47
CA LEU A 195 -17.57 -13.23 16.57
C LEU A 195 -18.37 -14.10 15.59
N PRO A 196 -19.52 -14.65 16.03
CA PRO A 196 -20.39 -15.40 15.15
C PRO A 196 -20.91 -14.51 14.02
N SER A 197 -21.42 -15.13 12.95
CA SER A 197 -22.09 -14.39 11.89
C SER A 197 -23.18 -13.50 12.48
N ALA A 198 -23.15 -12.22 12.11
CA ALA A 198 -23.96 -11.18 12.71
C ALA A 198 -24.47 -10.22 11.64
N ILE A 199 -25.51 -9.46 11.97
CA ILE A 199 -26.01 -8.38 11.11
C ILE A 199 -25.58 -7.06 11.74
N LEU A 200 -24.76 -6.29 11.02
CA LEU A 200 -24.51 -4.89 11.32
C LEU A 200 -25.71 -4.08 10.82
N GLN A 201 -26.60 -3.75 11.74
CA GLN A 201 -27.76 -2.92 11.45
C GLN A 201 -27.33 -1.53 10.93
N ALA A 202 -28.15 -0.93 10.08
CA ALA A 202 -27.92 0.43 9.58
C ALA A 202 -27.73 1.43 10.74
N GLY A 203 -26.61 2.16 10.74
CA GLY A 203 -26.24 3.10 11.79
C GLY A 203 -25.66 2.48 13.07
N SER A 204 -25.38 1.18 13.08
CA SER A 204 -24.85 0.50 14.26
C SER A 204 -23.33 0.48 14.33
N VAL A 205 -22.83 0.39 15.57
CA VAL A 205 -21.43 0.15 15.91
C VAL A 205 -21.42 -0.96 16.95
N ILE A 206 -20.60 -1.98 16.75
CA ILE A 206 -20.42 -3.09 17.68
C ILE A 206 -18.96 -3.16 18.10
N GLU A 207 -18.71 -3.26 19.41
CA GLU A 207 -17.36 -3.47 19.93
C GLU A 207 -16.90 -4.91 19.68
N VAL A 208 -15.61 -5.08 19.40
CA VAL A 208 -14.95 -6.39 19.37
C VAL A 208 -14.16 -6.53 20.67
N PRO A 209 -14.75 -7.13 21.73
CA PRO A 209 -14.12 -7.20 23.04
C PRO A 209 -13.00 -8.23 23.08
N GLY A 210 -12.12 -8.14 24.09
CA GLY A 210 -11.15 -9.20 24.40
C GLY A 210 -9.88 -9.21 23.53
N VAL A 211 -9.64 -8.14 22.79
CA VAL A 211 -8.45 -7.91 21.97
C VAL A 211 -7.82 -6.56 22.35
N MET A 212 -6.48 -6.50 22.37
CA MET A 212 -5.74 -5.25 22.56
C MET A 212 -5.87 -4.38 21.30
N GLY A 213 -6.77 -3.37 21.31
CA GLY A 213 -7.09 -2.57 20.12
C GLY A 213 -5.93 -1.72 19.59
N SER A 214 -4.85 -1.56 20.35
CA SER A 214 -3.62 -0.89 19.93
C SER A 214 -2.60 -1.81 19.27
N GLN A 215 -2.68 -3.13 19.43
CA GLN A 215 -1.73 -4.07 18.84
C GLN A 215 -2.44 -5.38 18.47
N ALA A 216 -3.02 -5.42 17.26
CA ALA A 216 -3.93 -6.48 16.84
C ALA A 216 -3.83 -6.80 15.34
N ASP A 217 -4.27 -8.01 14.99
CA ASP A 217 -4.54 -8.45 13.62
C ASP A 217 -6.02 -8.80 13.54
N VAL A 218 -6.74 -8.22 12.58
CA VAL A 218 -8.19 -8.38 12.44
C VAL A 218 -8.51 -8.79 11.02
N GLU A 219 -9.26 -9.87 10.86
CA GLU A 219 -9.78 -10.37 9.60
C GLU A 219 -11.32 -10.35 9.64
N LEU A 220 -11.92 -9.63 8.70
CA LEU A 220 -13.35 -9.43 8.57
C LEU A 220 -13.80 -9.84 7.16
N GLU A 221 -14.79 -10.72 7.10
CA GLU A 221 -15.47 -11.10 5.85
C GLU A 221 -16.94 -10.68 5.92
N PHE A 222 -17.40 -9.93 4.93
CA PHE A 222 -18.79 -9.52 4.81
C PHE A 222 -19.64 -10.63 4.15
N GLY A 223 -20.91 -10.66 4.49
CA GLY A 223 -21.93 -11.46 3.79
C GLY A 223 -22.36 -10.78 2.50
N ASP A 224 -23.28 -11.42 1.79
CA ASP A 224 -23.80 -10.91 0.52
C ASP A 224 -24.61 -9.61 0.76
N PRO A 225 -24.13 -8.45 0.26
CA PRO A 225 -24.85 -7.20 0.45
C PRO A 225 -26.09 -7.15 -0.47
N MET A 226 -27.10 -6.36 -0.08
CA MET A 226 -28.28 -6.08 -0.93
C MET A 226 -27.90 -5.13 -2.07
N LEU A 227 -27.17 -5.64 -3.06
CA LEU A 227 -26.54 -4.86 -4.14
C LEU A 227 -27.53 -4.02 -4.96
N GLU A 228 -28.79 -4.46 -5.07
CA GLU A 228 -29.86 -3.70 -5.73
C GLU A 228 -30.17 -2.35 -5.05
N LYS A 229 -29.73 -2.17 -3.80
CA LYS A 229 -29.83 -0.91 -3.06
C LYS A 229 -28.61 -0.01 -3.19
N ALA A 230 -27.56 -0.42 -3.91
CA ALA A 230 -26.39 0.42 -4.13
C ALA A 230 -26.78 1.75 -4.79
N GLU A 231 -26.15 2.85 -4.36
CA GLU A 231 -26.36 4.15 -4.99
C GLU A 231 -25.60 4.24 -6.31
N GLU A 232 -26.10 5.04 -7.27
CA GLU A 232 -25.42 5.22 -8.55
C GLU A 232 -24.10 5.99 -8.36
N LEU A 233 -23.03 5.45 -8.93
CA LEU A 233 -21.74 6.11 -8.99
C LEU A 233 -21.85 7.29 -9.96
N LYS A 234 -21.82 8.51 -9.45
CA LYS A 234 -21.88 9.70 -10.29
C LYS A 234 -20.59 9.83 -11.13
N PRO A 235 -20.67 10.35 -12.37
CA PRO A 235 -19.50 10.50 -13.24
C PRO A 235 -18.33 11.26 -12.58
N GLU A 236 -18.63 12.30 -11.79
CA GLU A 236 -17.64 13.09 -11.05
C GLU A 236 -16.87 12.30 -9.97
N TRP A 237 -17.39 11.16 -9.53
CA TRP A 237 -16.79 10.30 -8.50
C TRP A 237 -15.90 9.19 -9.08
N THR A 238 -15.85 9.05 -10.39
CA THR A 238 -15.14 7.94 -11.05
C THR A 238 -13.63 8.17 -11.16
N THR A 239 -13.18 9.40 -10.96
CA THR A 239 -11.86 9.87 -11.42
C THR A 239 -10.77 9.80 -10.36
N ASP A 240 -11.12 10.03 -9.08
CA ASP A 240 -10.18 10.00 -7.96
C ASP A 240 -10.83 9.38 -6.70
N PRO A 241 -10.50 8.12 -6.35
CA PRO A 241 -11.03 7.49 -5.15
C PRO A 241 -10.67 8.22 -3.86
N GLN A 242 -9.51 8.88 -3.79
CA GLN A 242 -9.05 9.58 -2.59
C GLN A 242 -9.90 10.82 -2.30
N GLU A 243 -10.18 11.60 -3.35
CA GLU A 243 -11.09 12.75 -3.26
C GLU A 243 -12.52 12.30 -2.92
N LEU A 244 -13.01 11.24 -3.57
CA LEU A 244 -14.33 10.66 -3.25
C LEU A 244 -14.41 10.26 -1.77
N CYS A 245 -13.39 9.60 -1.24
CA CYS A 245 -13.35 9.19 0.16
C CYS A 245 -13.28 10.39 1.11
N SER A 246 -12.57 11.46 0.72
CA SER A 246 -12.49 12.70 1.51
C SER A 246 -13.84 13.43 1.57
N GLN A 247 -14.60 13.41 0.47
CA GLN A 247 -15.96 13.97 0.41
C GLN A 247 -16.99 13.09 1.14
N MET A 248 -16.81 11.76 1.05
CA MET A 248 -17.73 10.74 1.57
C MET A 248 -17.04 9.86 2.63
N GLY A 249 -16.44 10.49 3.64
CA GLY A 249 -15.75 9.80 4.73
C GLY A 249 -16.69 8.95 5.61
N ALA A 250 -16.18 8.45 6.74
CA ALA A 250 -16.91 7.54 7.62
C ALA A 250 -18.20 8.16 8.22
N SER A 251 -18.24 9.49 8.36
CA SER A 251 -19.42 10.22 8.84
C SER A 251 -20.48 10.46 7.75
N GLY A 252 -20.10 10.38 6.47
CA GLY A 252 -21.02 10.58 5.35
C GLY A 252 -21.95 9.39 5.19
N ARG A 253 -23.27 9.56 5.37
CA ARG A 253 -24.21 8.46 5.22
C ARG A 253 -24.40 8.09 3.74
N GLY A 254 -24.26 6.82 3.39
CA GLY A 254 -24.58 6.28 2.06
C GLY A 254 -25.56 5.11 2.14
N SER A 255 -25.85 4.47 1.00
CA SER A 255 -26.73 3.29 1.00
C SER A 255 -26.00 2.03 1.49
N LEU A 256 -25.15 1.45 0.64
CA LEU A 256 -24.22 0.36 0.97
C LEU A 256 -22.89 0.95 1.39
N GLY A 257 -22.82 1.39 2.64
CA GLY A 257 -21.63 1.94 3.26
C GLY A 257 -21.77 3.41 3.66
N PRO A 258 -20.85 3.88 4.52
CA PRO A 258 -19.60 3.22 4.86
C PRO A 258 -19.81 2.11 5.91
N PHE A 259 -19.23 0.93 5.66
CA PHE A 259 -19.23 -0.20 6.59
C PHE A 259 -17.84 -0.83 6.66
N GLY A 260 -17.38 -1.22 7.84
CA GLY A 260 -15.98 -1.55 8.06
C GLY A 260 -15.58 -1.68 9.52
N LEU A 261 -14.35 -1.29 9.81
CA LEU A 261 -13.75 -1.27 11.14
C LEU A 261 -13.46 0.17 11.59
N LEU A 262 -13.66 0.44 12.88
CA LEU A 262 -13.05 1.58 13.58
C LEU A 262 -11.91 1.01 14.42
N VAL A 263 -10.67 1.38 14.07
CA VAL A 263 -9.45 0.90 14.73
C VAL A 263 -8.79 2.06 15.48
N LEU A 264 -7.98 1.74 16.49
CA LEU A 264 -7.37 2.75 17.37
C LEU A 264 -8.41 3.76 17.84
N ALA A 265 -9.56 3.24 18.28
CA ALA A 265 -10.72 4.04 18.64
C ALA A 265 -10.76 4.28 20.16
N SER A 266 -11.17 5.47 20.58
CA SER A 266 -11.45 5.74 21.99
C SER A 266 -12.79 5.12 22.38
N GLN A 267 -12.98 4.81 23.67
CA GLN A 267 -14.21 4.18 24.17
C GLN A 267 -15.49 4.97 23.82
N ASP A 268 -15.39 6.31 23.82
CA ASP A 268 -16.46 7.24 23.48
C ASP A 268 -16.56 7.58 21.98
N ILE A 269 -15.72 6.93 21.16
CA ILE A 269 -15.64 7.07 19.70
C ILE A 269 -15.47 8.54 19.29
N GLN A 270 -14.72 9.30 20.10
CA GLN A 270 -14.28 10.65 19.77
C GLN A 270 -13.05 10.64 18.87
N GLU A 271 -12.11 9.73 19.14
CA GLU A 271 -10.97 9.41 18.28
C GLU A 271 -11.16 8.03 17.64
N PHE A 272 -10.85 7.89 16.35
CA PHE A 272 -10.76 6.61 15.64
C PHE A 272 -10.15 6.77 14.25
N THR A 273 -9.61 5.68 13.71
CA THR A 273 -9.32 5.54 12.27
C THR A 273 -10.34 4.58 11.66
N ALA A 274 -11.07 5.03 10.64
CA ALA A 274 -12.10 4.23 9.99
C ALA A 274 -11.59 3.59 8.71
N VAL A 275 -11.60 2.26 8.65
CA VAL A 275 -11.24 1.49 7.46
C VAL A 275 -12.48 0.78 6.95
N PHE A 276 -12.96 1.15 5.76
CA PHE A 276 -14.30 0.76 5.33
C PHE A 276 -14.46 0.61 3.82
N PHE A 277 -15.57 -0.01 3.43
CA PHE A 277 -16.03 -0.09 2.06
C PHE A 277 -17.26 0.77 1.80
N ARG A 278 -17.40 1.20 0.54
CA ARG A 278 -18.65 1.66 -0.09
C ARG A 278 -18.87 0.91 -1.38
N ILE A 279 -20.13 0.56 -1.67
CA ILE A 279 -20.49 -0.10 -2.93
C ILE A 279 -21.43 0.79 -3.73
N PHE A 280 -21.04 1.05 -4.97
CA PHE A 280 -21.81 1.84 -5.92
C PHE A 280 -22.24 1.00 -7.11
N LYS A 281 -23.40 1.31 -7.68
CA LYS A 281 -23.82 0.83 -8.99
C LYS A 281 -23.13 1.65 -10.08
N ASN A 282 -22.52 1.00 -11.05
CA ASN A 282 -21.86 1.65 -12.18
C ASN A 282 -22.30 0.98 -13.49
N VAL A 283 -23.29 1.58 -14.14
CA VAL A 283 -23.97 1.04 -15.34
C VAL A 283 -24.48 -0.39 -15.05
N ASP A 284 -23.87 -1.42 -15.63
CA ASP A 284 -24.24 -2.83 -15.49
C ASP A 284 -23.30 -3.61 -14.54
N LYS A 285 -22.45 -2.91 -13.78
CA LYS A 285 -21.51 -3.48 -12.82
C LYS A 285 -21.58 -2.76 -11.48
N TYR A 286 -20.84 -3.27 -10.51
CA TYR A 286 -20.63 -2.59 -9.23
C TYR A 286 -19.19 -2.09 -9.12
N LYS A 287 -19.00 -1.02 -8.35
CA LYS A 287 -17.69 -0.48 -7.99
C LYS A 287 -17.59 -0.44 -6.48
N VAL A 288 -16.50 -1.01 -5.96
CA VAL A 288 -16.22 -1.07 -4.52
C VAL A 288 -15.09 -0.09 -4.22
N LEU A 289 -15.36 0.89 -3.38
CA LEU A 289 -14.37 1.84 -2.86
C LEU A 289 -13.90 1.35 -1.50
N MET A 290 -12.58 1.24 -1.30
CA MET A 290 -11.96 1.05 0.00
C MET A 290 -11.38 2.37 0.48
N CYS A 291 -11.62 2.69 1.76
CA CYS A 291 -11.21 3.92 2.41
C CYS A 291 -10.42 3.63 3.69
N SER A 292 -9.40 4.44 3.95
CA SER A 292 -8.80 4.68 5.27
C SER A 292 -8.99 6.15 5.60
N ASP A 293 -9.97 6.44 6.45
CA ASP A 293 -10.33 7.77 6.92
C ASP A 293 -9.77 7.99 8.33
N GLN A 294 -8.73 8.82 8.40
CA GLN A 294 -8.06 9.21 9.63
C GLN A 294 -8.38 10.65 10.07
N THR A 295 -9.43 11.27 9.50
CA THR A 295 -9.84 12.64 9.84
C THR A 295 -10.15 12.83 11.34
N ARG A 296 -10.57 11.75 12.01
CA ARG A 296 -10.86 11.70 13.45
C ARG A 296 -9.85 10.85 14.24
N SER A 297 -8.69 10.53 13.68
CA SER A 297 -7.70 9.64 14.32
C SER A 297 -7.02 10.23 15.55
N SER A 298 -7.08 11.54 15.73
CA SER A 298 -6.51 12.25 16.87
C SER A 298 -7.27 13.55 17.11
N SER A 299 -7.34 13.97 18.37
CA SER A 299 -7.84 15.26 18.81
C SER A 299 -6.81 16.39 18.62
N ASN A 300 -5.53 16.05 18.47
CA ASN A 300 -4.49 17.01 18.13
C ASN A 300 -4.56 17.40 16.63
N LEU A 301 -4.51 18.69 16.31
CA LEU A 301 -4.62 19.22 14.95
C LEU A 301 -3.30 19.25 14.17
N ASP A 302 -2.15 19.04 14.84
CA ASP A 302 -0.81 19.13 14.24
C ASP A 302 -0.37 17.84 13.50
N TYR A 303 -1.25 16.84 13.41
CA TYR A 303 -1.00 15.60 12.69
C TYR A 303 -1.58 15.64 11.27
N ASP A 304 -0.89 15.03 10.31
CA ASP A 304 -1.41 14.81 8.97
C ASP A 304 -2.52 13.75 9.01
N LYS A 305 -3.76 14.19 8.74
CA LYS A 305 -4.98 13.37 8.75
C LYS A 305 -5.55 13.13 7.35
N THR A 306 -4.71 13.22 6.32
CA THR A 306 -5.10 12.98 4.92
C THR A 306 -5.78 11.61 4.78
N THR A 307 -7.00 11.57 4.26
CA THR A 307 -7.70 10.31 3.93
C THR A 307 -7.09 9.63 2.72
N TYR A 308 -7.04 8.30 2.72
CA TYR A 308 -6.55 7.48 1.59
C TYR A 308 -7.64 6.54 1.08
N ALA A 309 -7.63 6.23 -0.21
CA ALA A 309 -8.59 5.30 -0.79
C ALA A 309 -8.14 4.72 -2.13
N ALA A 310 -8.78 3.62 -2.51
CA ALA A 310 -8.64 2.99 -3.82
C ALA A 310 -9.93 2.28 -4.23
N PHE A 311 -10.16 2.14 -5.54
CA PHE A 311 -11.16 1.20 -6.03
C PHE A 311 -10.60 -0.21 -6.03
N LEU A 312 -11.41 -1.16 -5.58
CA LEU A 312 -11.10 -2.58 -5.60
C LEU A 312 -11.50 -3.18 -6.94
N ASP A 313 -10.61 -3.93 -7.59
CA ASP A 313 -10.96 -4.82 -8.71
C ASP A 313 -11.65 -6.08 -8.17
N ALA A 314 -12.86 -5.88 -7.64
CA ALA A 314 -13.70 -6.95 -7.12
C ALA A 314 -15.12 -6.84 -7.67
N ASP A 315 -15.69 -7.98 -8.04
CA ASP A 315 -17.10 -8.08 -8.40
C ASP A 315 -17.89 -8.64 -7.21
N PRO A 316 -18.63 -7.81 -6.46
CA PRO A 316 -19.36 -8.26 -5.28
C PRO A 316 -20.51 -9.24 -5.60
N LEU A 317 -20.82 -9.50 -6.88
CA LEU A 317 -21.71 -10.58 -7.31
C LEU A 317 -21.03 -11.96 -7.34
N VAL A 318 -19.70 -11.99 -7.46
CA VAL A 318 -18.92 -13.21 -7.72
C VAL A 318 -18.03 -13.57 -6.54
N GLU A 319 -17.52 -12.56 -5.83
CA GLU A 319 -16.62 -12.75 -4.69
C GLU A 319 -17.06 -11.97 -3.46
N LYS A 320 -16.78 -12.52 -2.28
CA LYS A 320 -17.04 -11.86 -1.00
C LYS A 320 -16.04 -10.74 -0.74
N LEU A 321 -16.52 -9.68 -0.11
CA LEU A 321 -15.64 -8.60 0.37
C LEU A 321 -14.98 -9.01 1.68
N SER A 322 -13.65 -8.94 1.69
CA SER A 322 -12.82 -9.17 2.87
C SER A 322 -11.99 -7.92 3.19
N LEU A 323 -11.75 -7.72 4.47
CA LEU A 323 -10.88 -6.68 5.00
C LEU A 323 -9.99 -7.30 6.08
N ARG A 324 -8.67 -7.12 5.95
CA ARG A 324 -7.72 -7.40 7.03
C ARG A 324 -7.04 -6.13 7.46
N CYS A 325 -6.92 -5.88 8.75
CA CYS A 325 -6.18 -4.75 9.30
C CYS A 325 -5.14 -5.24 10.30
N LEU A 326 -3.88 -4.88 10.08
CA LEU A 326 -2.83 -4.95 11.10
C LEU A 326 -2.78 -3.59 11.79
N ILE A 327 -2.90 -3.60 13.12
CA ILE A 327 -2.93 -2.42 13.97
C ILE A 327 -1.73 -2.51 14.91
N ASP A 328 -0.85 -1.51 14.88
CA ASP A 328 0.35 -1.48 15.72
C ASP A 328 0.66 -0.05 16.16
N HIS A 329 0.02 0.37 17.25
CA HIS A 329 0.12 1.66 17.91
C HIS A 329 -0.13 2.87 16.99
N SER A 330 0.86 3.25 16.18
CA SER A 330 0.81 4.43 15.28
C SER A 330 0.74 4.09 13.80
N ILE A 331 0.64 2.80 13.44
CA ILE A 331 0.49 2.34 12.06
C ILE A 331 -0.73 1.42 11.93
N VAL A 332 -1.48 1.58 10.85
CA VAL A 332 -2.55 0.67 10.43
C VAL A 332 -2.28 0.25 8.99
N GLU A 333 -2.09 -1.04 8.74
CA GLU A 333 -1.96 -1.62 7.40
C GLU A 333 -3.24 -2.37 7.04
N SER A 334 -3.95 -1.90 6.03
CA SER A 334 -5.26 -2.39 5.63
C SER A 334 -5.21 -3.10 4.28
N PHE A 335 -5.78 -4.30 4.19
CA PHE A 335 -5.77 -5.17 3.01
C PHE A 335 -7.20 -5.52 2.62
N GLY A 336 -7.69 -4.93 1.53
CA GLY A 336 -9.03 -5.17 0.99
C GLY A 336 -9.04 -6.23 -0.11
N GLY A 337 -10.10 -7.04 -0.14
CA GLY A 337 -10.34 -8.03 -1.19
C GLY A 337 -9.21 -9.04 -1.33
N GLY A 338 -8.73 -9.59 -0.21
CA GLY A 338 -7.61 -10.54 -0.20
C GLY A 338 -6.27 -9.94 -0.63
N GLY A 339 -6.06 -8.63 -0.44
CA GLY A 339 -4.79 -7.97 -0.76
C GLY A 339 -4.73 -7.34 -2.14
N LYS A 340 -5.87 -7.24 -2.84
CA LYS A 340 -6.00 -6.53 -4.12
C LYS A 340 -5.80 -5.02 -3.97
N VAL A 341 -6.17 -4.46 -2.83
CA VAL A 341 -5.89 -3.08 -2.43
C VAL A 341 -5.23 -3.10 -1.06
N CYS A 342 -4.13 -2.34 -0.94
CA CYS A 342 -3.45 -2.12 0.33
C CYS A 342 -3.45 -0.62 0.66
N ILE A 343 -3.72 -0.26 1.91
CA ILE A 343 -3.65 1.11 2.40
C ILE A 343 -2.95 1.13 3.75
N THR A 344 -1.80 1.79 3.81
CA THR A 344 -1.05 2.03 5.04
C THR A 344 -1.29 3.45 5.54
N SER A 345 -1.71 3.62 6.78
CA SER A 345 -1.87 4.94 7.41
C SER A 345 -1.02 5.04 8.68
N ARG A 346 -0.59 6.27 8.96
CA ARG A 346 0.08 6.64 10.21
C ARG A 346 -0.81 7.56 10.99
N VAL A 347 -1.06 7.22 12.26
CA VAL A 347 -1.99 7.92 13.12
C VAL A 347 -1.43 8.02 14.53
N TYR A 348 -1.80 9.08 15.25
CA TYR A 348 -1.28 9.39 16.58
C TYR A 348 -2.42 9.78 17.51
N PRO A 349 -3.28 8.83 17.91
CA PRO A 349 -4.39 9.10 18.83
C PRO A 349 -3.85 9.71 20.14
N SER A 350 -4.64 10.59 20.75
CA SER A 350 -4.29 11.22 22.03
C SER A 350 -4.85 10.44 23.22
N THR A 351 -5.96 9.72 23.02
CA THR A 351 -6.63 8.94 24.07
C THR A 351 -6.66 7.45 23.77
N ALA A 352 -6.84 7.05 22.51
CA ALA A 352 -6.88 5.65 22.10
C ALA A 352 -5.48 5.01 22.03
N ILE A 353 -4.79 4.96 23.17
CA ILE A 353 -3.41 4.49 23.31
C ILE A 353 -3.38 3.26 24.22
N ASP A 354 -2.55 2.28 23.88
CA ASP A 354 -2.33 1.08 24.67
C ASP A 354 -3.65 0.36 25.04
N THR A 355 -4.00 0.30 26.33
CA THR A 355 -5.19 -0.38 26.83
C THR A 355 -6.48 0.39 26.60
N GLU A 356 -6.40 1.69 26.31
CA GLU A 356 -7.55 2.57 26.03
C GLU A 356 -7.93 2.57 24.54
N ALA A 357 -7.20 1.83 23.71
CA ALA A 357 -7.53 1.63 22.31
C ALA A 357 -8.53 0.48 22.15
N HIS A 358 -9.67 0.78 21.54
CA HIS A 358 -10.74 -0.16 21.24
C HIS A 358 -10.81 -0.46 19.74
N LEU A 359 -11.50 -1.57 19.43
CA LEU A 359 -11.79 -2.03 18.09
C LEU A 359 -13.30 -2.17 17.93
N TYR A 360 -13.85 -1.62 16.85
CA TYR A 360 -15.27 -1.74 16.52
C TYR A 360 -15.48 -2.19 15.09
N ALA A 361 -16.54 -2.93 14.83
CA ALA A 361 -17.13 -3.05 13.50
C ALA A 361 -18.31 -2.09 13.40
N PHE A 362 -18.48 -1.42 12.26
CA PHE A 362 -19.52 -0.41 12.09
C PHE A 362 -20.21 -0.50 10.73
N ASN A 363 -21.44 0.00 10.69
CA ASN A 363 -22.18 0.25 9.48
C ASN A 363 -22.91 1.59 9.62
N ASN A 364 -22.39 2.65 8.99
CA ASN A 364 -23.05 3.94 8.90
C ASN A 364 -23.81 4.11 7.57
N GLY A 365 -24.14 3.01 6.89
CA GLY A 365 -25.06 2.99 5.75
C GLY A 365 -26.53 3.06 6.17
N THR A 366 -27.42 2.97 5.19
CA THR A 366 -28.88 2.83 5.40
C THR A 366 -29.38 1.39 5.20
N VAL A 367 -28.50 0.50 4.74
CA VAL A 367 -28.79 -0.91 4.50
C VAL A 367 -28.00 -1.76 5.48
N ASP A 368 -28.64 -2.77 6.05
CA ASP A 368 -27.99 -3.74 6.93
C ASP A 368 -26.92 -4.53 6.19
N ILE A 369 -25.80 -4.80 6.86
CA ILE A 369 -24.66 -5.53 6.28
C ILE A 369 -24.43 -6.81 7.09
N GLY A 370 -24.40 -7.95 6.42
CA GLY A 370 -24.01 -9.21 7.04
C GLY A 370 -22.51 -9.24 7.31
N ILE A 371 -22.11 -9.74 8.48
CA ILE A 371 -20.76 -10.22 8.77
C ILE A 371 -20.81 -11.75 8.65
N SER A 372 -20.07 -12.29 7.69
CA SER A 372 -19.89 -13.74 7.54
C SER A 372 -18.98 -14.27 8.65
N SER A 373 -17.84 -13.60 8.87
CA SER A 373 -16.90 -13.91 9.95
C SER A 373 -16.13 -12.68 10.38
N LEU A 374 -15.80 -12.59 11.66
CA LEU A 374 -14.87 -11.61 12.21
C LEU A 374 -13.95 -12.32 13.20
N ASN A 375 -12.66 -12.34 12.89
CA ASN A 375 -11.63 -12.87 13.76
C ASN A 375 -10.64 -11.77 14.11
N ALA A 376 -10.34 -11.61 15.39
CA ALA A 376 -9.35 -10.68 15.88
C ALA A 376 -8.37 -11.41 16.79
N TRP A 377 -7.09 -11.03 16.71
CA TRP A 377 -6.04 -11.55 17.57
C TRP A 377 -5.32 -10.36 18.20
N SER A 378 -5.05 -10.45 19.50
CA SER A 378 -4.01 -9.60 20.07
C SER A 378 -2.67 -10.05 19.51
N MET A 379 -1.76 -9.13 19.25
CA MET A 379 -0.44 -9.47 18.71
C MET A 379 0.59 -9.34 19.82
N LYS A 380 1.50 -10.30 19.95
CA LYS A 380 2.66 -10.15 20.85
C LYS A 380 3.73 -9.30 20.17
N LYS A 381 4.56 -8.64 20.98
CA LYS A 381 5.67 -7.83 20.49
C LYS A 381 6.70 -8.72 19.79
N ALA A 382 7.14 -8.30 18.60
CA ALA A 382 8.30 -8.89 17.95
C ALA A 382 9.59 -8.44 18.66
N ASN A 383 10.61 -9.31 18.66
CA ASN A 383 11.95 -8.88 19.08
C ASN A 383 12.70 -8.32 17.86
N ILE A 384 12.82 -7.00 17.81
CA ILE A 384 13.52 -6.27 16.75
C ILE A 384 14.79 -5.70 17.39
N ASN A 385 15.95 -6.26 17.03
CA ASN A 385 17.26 -5.90 17.60
C ASN A 385 18.02 -4.87 16.75
#